data_AF-A0A257B8G6-F1
#
_entry.id   AF-A0A257B8G6-F1
#
_cell.length_a   1.000
_cell.length_b   1.000
_cell.length_c   1.000
_cell.angle_alpha   90.00
_cell.angle_beta   90.00
_cell.angle_gamma   90.00
#
_symmetry.space_group_name_H-M   'P 1'
#
loop_
_entity.id
_entity.type
_entity.pdbx_description
1 polymer ?
#
loop_
_entity_poly.entity_id
_entity_poly.type
_entity_poly.pdbx_seq_one_letter_code
_entity_poly.pdbx_strand_id
1 'polypeptide(L)'
;MPAPDLSSLEKIQAELQRYEHPLFNFHAEDDPRGVRVIISLKLDDILEPYSFVIPHRDLQDPRYGWRFQNLVFNYLHDYMIETFTLTPHHIG
;
A
#
# COMPACT_ATOMS: atom_id res chain seq x y z
N MET A 1 18.54 19.48 -18.99
CA MET A 1 17.29 18.75 -19.23
C MET A 1 16.55 18.67 -17.91
N PRO A 2 15.27 19.09 -17.82
CA PRO A 2 14.46 18.69 -16.66
C PRO A 2 14.38 17.15 -16.63
N ALA A 3 14.37 16.58 -15.43
CA ALA A 3 14.10 15.14 -15.29
C ALA A 3 12.75 14.83 -15.95
N PRO A 4 12.59 13.67 -16.62
CA PRO A 4 11.29 13.28 -17.15
C PRO A 4 10.26 13.31 -16.00
N ASP A 5 9.09 13.88 -16.29
CA ASP A 5 7.97 13.84 -15.34
C ASP A 5 7.57 12.38 -15.15
N LEU A 6 7.95 11.81 -14.00
CA LEU A 6 7.58 10.45 -13.64
C LEU A 6 6.05 10.32 -13.63
N SER A 7 5.56 9.22 -14.21
CA SER A 7 4.17 8.79 -14.10
C SER A 7 3.76 8.64 -12.64
N SER A 8 2.46 8.70 -12.35
CA SER A 8 1.96 8.47 -11.00
C SER A 8 2.36 7.09 -10.46
N LEU A 9 2.39 6.06 -11.31
CA LEU A 9 2.88 4.73 -10.94
C LEU A 9 4.35 4.77 -10.53
N GLU A 10 5.22 5.36 -11.34
CA GLU A 10 6.66 5.45 -11.05
C GLU A 10 6.93 6.22 -9.75
N LYS A 11 6.17 7.28 -9.48
CA LYS A 11 6.26 8.03 -8.21
C LYS A 11 5.89 7.15 -7.02
N ILE A 12 4.78 6.40 -7.10
CA ILE A 12 4.37 5.50 -6.03
C ILE A 12 5.35 4.35 -5.86
N GLN A 13 5.85 3.75 -6.93
CA GLN A 13 6.87 2.70 -6.86
C GLN A 13 8.14 3.21 -6.18
N ALA A 14 8.64 4.39 -6.57
CA ALA A 14 9.80 5.02 -5.95
C ALA A 14 9.60 5.27 -4.45
N GLU A 15 8.41 5.73 -4.04
CA GLU A 15 8.10 5.89 -2.62
C GLU A 15 7.97 4.55 -1.89
N LEU A 16 7.37 3.52 -2.49
CA LEU A 16 7.27 2.19 -1.90
C LEU A 16 8.63 1.52 -1.67
N GLN A 17 9.62 1.79 -2.53
CA GLN A 17 11.00 1.29 -2.33
C GLN A 17 11.69 1.83 -1.06
N ARG A 18 11.10 2.84 -0.40
CA ARG A 18 11.61 3.38 0.87
C ARG A 18 11.11 2.59 2.08
N TYR A 19 10.15 1.67 1.89
CA TYR A 19 9.60 0.84 2.94
C TYR A 19 10.28 -0.52 2.93
N GLU A 20 10.88 -0.86 4.08
CA GLU A 20 11.39 -2.19 4.33
C GLU A 20 10.60 -2.83 5.47
N HIS A 21 10.11 -4.03 5.26
CA HIS A 21 9.44 -4.81 6.30
C HIS A 21 9.94 -6.26 6.30
N PRO A 22 10.17 -6.88 7.47
CA PRO A 22 10.64 -8.26 7.55
C PRO A 22 9.64 -9.28 6.97
N LEU A 23 8.35 -9.00 7.08
CA LEU A 23 7.28 -9.93 6.67
C LEU A 23 6.58 -9.58 5.36
N PHE A 24 6.65 -8.33 4.90
CA PHE A 24 5.80 -7.83 3.83
C PHE A 24 6.62 -7.33 2.64
N ASN A 25 6.07 -7.54 1.45
CA ASN A 25 6.45 -6.87 0.22
C ASN A 25 5.42 -5.79 -0.12
N PHE A 26 5.88 -4.72 -0.74
CA PHE A 26 5.05 -3.63 -1.22
C PHE A 26 5.25 -3.46 -2.72
N HIS A 27 4.16 -3.51 -3.47
CA HIS A 27 4.16 -3.38 -4.91
C HIS A 27 3.11 -2.37 -5.35
N ALA A 28 3.28 -1.85 -6.57
CA ALA A 28 2.27 -1.02 -7.20
C ALA A 28 2.18 -1.34 -8.69
N GLU A 29 0.94 -1.28 -9.19
CA GLU A 29 0.58 -1.50 -10.59
C GLU A 29 -0.43 -0.44 -11.06
N ASP A 30 -0.52 -0.25 -12.37
CA ASP A 30 -1.52 0.63 -12.97
C ASP A 30 -2.93 0.08 -12.74
N ASP A 31 -3.87 0.97 -12.39
CA ASP A 31 -5.30 0.69 -12.33
C ASP A 31 -6.04 1.74 -13.16
N PRO A 32 -7.13 1.39 -13.87
CA PRO A 32 -7.90 2.37 -14.64
C PRO A 32 -8.37 3.59 -13.82
N ARG A 33 -8.47 3.45 -12.49
CA ARG A 33 -8.90 4.52 -11.58
C ARG A 33 -7.73 5.22 -10.87
N GLY A 34 -6.50 4.73 -11.01
CA GLY A 34 -5.33 5.31 -10.37
C GLY A 34 -4.16 4.34 -10.29
N VAL A 35 -3.54 4.26 -9.11
CA VAL A 35 -2.46 3.29 -8.86
C VAL A 35 -2.93 2.31 -7.81
N ARG A 36 -2.89 1.01 -8.10
CA ARG A 36 -3.14 -0.02 -7.11
C ARG A 36 -1.86 -0.28 -6.34
N VAL A 37 -1.95 -0.22 -5.02
CA VAL A 37 -0.90 -0.66 -4.10
C VAL A 37 -1.27 -2.05 -3.59
N ILE A 38 -0.29 -2.94 -3.56
CA ILE A 38 -0.43 -4.33 -3.13
C ILE A 38 0.55 -4.57 -1.99
N ILE A 39 0.04 -5.13 -0.90
CA ILE A 39 0.81 -5.58 0.26
C ILE A 39 0.66 -7.10 0.32
N SER A 40 1.79 -7.83 0.29
CA SER A 40 1.78 -9.28 0.35
C SER A 40 2.77 -9.80 1.36
N LEU A 41 2.50 -10.96 1.97
CA LEU A 41 3.51 -11.65 2.76
C LEU A 41 4.68 -12.08 1.85
N LYS A 42 5.88 -12.09 2.41
CA LYS A 42 7.07 -12.69 1.79
C LYS A 42 7.03 -14.23 1.79
N LEU A 43 6.20 -14.80 2.67
CA LEU A 43 5.94 -16.22 2.68
C LEU A 43 4.76 -16.49 1.76
N ASP A 44 5.05 -17.15 0.64
CA ASP A 44 4.06 -17.49 -0.37
C ASP A 44 2.97 -18.42 0.19
N ASP A 45 1.77 -18.32 -0.39
CA ASP A 45 0.61 -19.19 -0.15
C ASP A 45 0.06 -19.24 1.30
N ILE A 46 0.48 -18.32 2.20
CA ILE A 46 -0.10 -18.24 3.55
C ILE A 46 -1.37 -17.38 3.58
N LEU A 47 -1.33 -16.21 2.92
CA LEU A 47 -2.43 -15.25 2.89
C LEU A 47 -2.51 -14.58 1.52
N GLU A 48 -3.72 -14.30 1.07
CA GLU A 48 -3.95 -13.49 -0.11
C GLU A 48 -3.35 -12.08 0.05
N PRO A 49 -2.82 -11.47 -1.03
CA PRO A 49 -2.37 -10.09 -1.00
C PRO A 49 -3.52 -9.12 -0.74
N TYR A 50 -3.23 -8.07 0.03
CA TYR A 50 -4.16 -6.98 0.24
C TYR A 50 -3.88 -5.85 -0.74
N SER A 51 -4.93 -5.27 -1.32
CA SER A 51 -4.75 -4.17 -2.27
C SER A 51 -5.75 -3.05 -2.10
N PHE A 52 -5.30 -1.84 -2.40
CA PHE A 52 -6.12 -0.65 -2.42
C PHE A 52 -5.73 0.23 -3.61
N VAL A 53 -6.68 1.01 -4.12
CA VAL A 53 -6.44 1.93 -5.25
C VAL A 53 -6.35 3.35 -4.74
N ILE A 54 -5.26 4.02 -5.09
CA ILE A 54 -5.08 5.45 -4.91
C ILE A 54 -5.62 6.16 -6.16
N PRO A 55 -6.69 6.96 -6.06
CA PRO A 55 -7.27 7.64 -7.20
C PRO A 55 -6.31 8.65 -7.85
N HIS A 56 -6.37 8.78 -9.18
CA HIS A 56 -5.58 9.77 -9.94
C HIS A 56 -5.65 11.19 -9.35
N ARG A 57 -6.83 11.62 -8.92
CA ARG A 57 -7.04 12.95 -8.33
C ARG A 57 -6.19 13.21 -7.09
N ASP A 58 -5.93 12.18 -6.29
CA ASP A 58 -5.22 12.30 -5.02
C ASP A 58 -3.70 12.31 -5.27
N LEU A 59 -3.25 11.60 -6.31
CA LEU A 59 -1.84 11.59 -6.78
C LEU A 59 -1.36 12.93 -7.35
N GLN A 60 -2.29 13.83 -7.70
CA GLN A 60 -1.99 15.18 -8.19
C GLN A 60 -1.92 16.22 -7.06
N ASP A 61 -2.30 15.88 -5.82
CA ASP A 61 -2.23 16.82 -4.68
C ASP A 61 -0.79 16.90 -4.13
N PRO A 62 -0.14 18.08 -4.10
CA PRO A 62 1.22 18.23 -3.57
C PRO A 62 1.37 17.81 -2.09
N ARG A 63 0.28 17.79 -1.32
CA ARG A 63 0.27 17.39 0.10
C ARG A 63 0.17 15.87 0.28
N TYR A 64 0.07 15.11 -0.81
CA TYR A 64 -0.20 13.69 -0.76
C TYR A 64 0.94 12.87 -0.15
N GLY A 65 2.20 13.31 -0.25
CA GLY A 65 3.35 12.58 0.31
C GLY A 65 3.21 12.24 1.80
N TRP A 66 2.72 13.17 2.63
CA TRP A 66 2.43 12.89 4.06
C TRP A 66 1.26 11.91 4.23
N ARG A 67 0.23 12.02 3.39
CA ARG A 67 -0.94 11.15 3.46
C ARG A 67 -0.63 9.72 3.02
N PHE A 68 0.31 9.54 2.09
CA PHE A 68 0.68 8.24 1.58
C PHE A 68 1.25 7.33 2.68
N GLN A 69 2.14 7.83 3.53
CA GLN A 69 2.66 7.04 4.65
C GLN A 69 1.55 6.59 5.60
N ASN A 70 0.63 7.49 5.96
CA ASN A 70 -0.51 7.13 6.79
C ASN A 70 -1.42 6.10 6.12
N LEU A 71 -1.62 6.19 4.81
CA LEU A 71 -2.39 5.19 4.06
C LEU A 71 -1.72 3.82 4.13
N VAL A 72 -0.42 3.73 3.85
CA VAL A 72 0.32 2.45 3.93
C VAL A 72 0.21 1.85 5.34
N PHE A 73 0.38 2.66 6.38
CA PHE A 73 0.29 2.17 7.76
C PHE A 73 -1.12 1.75 8.17
N ASN A 74 -2.15 2.50 7.76
CA ASN A 74 -3.54 2.13 8.03
C ASN A 74 -3.90 0.81 7.33
N TYR A 75 -3.56 0.64 6.06
CA TYR A 75 -3.86 -0.59 5.35
C TYR A 75 -3.02 -1.79 5.83
N LEU A 76 -1.79 -1.55 6.27
CA LEU A 76 -1.00 -2.60 6.92
C LEU A 76 -1.63 -3.02 8.25
N HIS A 77 -2.12 -2.07 9.04
CA HIS A 77 -2.87 -2.34 10.26
C HIS A 77 -4.13 -3.15 9.94
N ASP A 78 -4.94 -2.70 8.98
CA ASP A 78 -6.17 -3.39 8.58
C ASP A 78 -5.87 -4.81 8.09
N TYR A 79 -4.81 -5.01 7.30
CA TYR A 79 -4.36 -6.34 6.90
C TYR A 79 -4.08 -7.26 8.09
N MET A 80 -3.34 -6.77 9.09
CA MET A 80 -3.04 -7.56 10.29
C MET A 80 -4.30 -7.86 11.12
N ILE A 81 -5.25 -6.93 11.17
CA ILE A 81 -6.51 -7.13 11.92
C ILE A 81 -7.44 -8.10 11.18
N GLU A 82 -7.61 -7.95 9.87
CA GLU A 82 -8.50 -8.80 9.08
C GLU A 82 -8.02 -10.25 8.99
N THR A 83 -6.72 -10.49 9.18
CA THR A 83 -6.11 -11.82 9.12
C THR A 83 -6.20 -12.61 10.44
N PHE A 84 -6.85 -12.07 11.48
CA PHE A 84 -7.17 -12.85 12.69
C PHE A 84 -8.14 -14.00 12.36
N THR A 85 -7.71 -15.24 12.57
CA THR A 85 -8.57 -16.43 12.44
C THR A 85 -9.38 -16.71 13.71
N LEU A 86 -8.95 -16.17 14.85
CA LEU A 86 -9.61 -16.24 16.14
C LEU A 86 -9.37 -14.93 16.89
N THR A 87 -10.44 -14.31 17.36
CA THR A 87 -10.38 -13.14 18.24
C THR A 87 -11.09 -13.47 19.57
N PRO A 88 -10.56 -13.02 20.71
CA PRO A 88 -11.22 -13.22 22.00
C PRO A 88 -12.47 -12.33 22.08
N HIS A 89 -13.62 -12.85 21.66
CA HIS A 89 -14.91 -12.26 21.97
C HIS A 89 -15.39 -12.73 23.35
N HIS A 90 -14.68 -12.30 24.40
CA HIS A 90 -15.18 -12.41 25.76
C HIS A 90 -14.50 -11.38 26.66
N ILE A 91 -15.05 -10.18 26.71
CA ILE A 91 -15.01 -9.38 27.94
C ILE A 91 -16.15 -9.95 28.77
N GLY A 92 -15.81 -10.76 29.78
CA GLY A 92 -16.80 -11.23 30.76
C GLY A 92 -17.41 -10.08 31.55
#